data_AF-A0A7J6VCJ9-F1
#
_entry.id   AF-A0A7J6VCJ9-F1
#
_cell.length_a   1.000
_cell.length_b   1.000
_cell.length_c   1.000
_cell.angle_alpha   90.00
_cell.angle_beta   90.00
_cell.angle_gamma   90.00
#
_symmetry.space_group_name_H-M   'P 1'
#
loop_
_entity.id
_entity.type
_entity.pdbx_description
1 polymer ?
#
loop_
_entity_poly.entity_id
_entity_poly.type
_entity_poly.pdbx_seq_one_letter_code
_entity_poly.pdbx_strand_id
1 'polypeptide(L)'
;MSKAAPPFSSSLGSRSWRSVLVFIVILPIVISFLVYRLDEFDPAWFWYSVSVPNHYSHLLNVTERLGDGFLPGPEDLVYNEKTELIYTGCEDGWIKRITLSESA
;
A
#
# COMPACT_ATOMS: atom_id res chain seq x y z
N MET A 1 47.78 25.12 -55.47
CA MET A 1 47.92 25.05 -53.99
C MET A 1 46.52 25.01 -53.38
N SER A 2 45.98 23.83 -53.07
CA SER A 2 44.71 23.69 -52.34
C SER A 2 45.01 23.21 -50.93
N LYS A 3 44.69 24.04 -49.94
CA LYS A 3 44.88 23.74 -48.51
C LYS A 3 43.65 22.95 -48.06
N ALA A 4 43.83 21.67 -47.74
CA ALA A 4 42.76 20.83 -47.22
C ALA A 4 42.31 21.32 -45.83
N ALA A 5 41.00 21.31 -45.58
CA ALA A 5 40.41 21.64 -44.28
C ALA A 5 40.70 20.52 -43.26
N PRO A 6 40.87 20.84 -41.96
CA PRO A 6 41.11 19.82 -40.95
C PRO A 6 39.87 18.94 -40.72
N PRO A 7 40.04 17.63 -40.44
CA PRO A 7 38.91 16.76 -40.13
C PRO A 7 38.31 17.13 -38.76
N PHE A 8 36.98 17.28 -38.71
CA PHE A 8 36.24 17.45 -37.47
C PHE A 8 36.20 16.12 -36.72
N SER A 9 36.96 16.02 -35.64
CA SER A 9 36.93 14.88 -34.71
C SER A 9 35.86 15.13 -33.65
N SER A 10 34.71 14.45 -33.75
CA SER A 10 33.71 14.38 -32.68
C SER A 10 34.03 13.21 -31.74
N SER A 11 35.11 13.30 -30.97
CA SER A 11 35.32 12.38 -29.84
C SER A 11 34.49 12.82 -28.64
N LEU A 12 33.16 12.72 -28.74
CA LEU A 12 32.31 12.82 -27.55
C LEU A 12 32.54 11.57 -26.71
N GLY A 13 33.30 11.74 -25.64
CA GLY A 13 33.76 10.68 -24.75
C GLY A 13 32.64 9.72 -24.33
N SER A 14 32.79 8.47 -24.75
CA SER A 14 31.90 7.33 -24.44
C SER A 14 31.68 7.07 -22.95
N ARG A 15 32.49 7.70 -22.09
CA ARG A 15 32.42 7.62 -20.63
C ARG A 15 31.35 8.52 -20.02
N SER A 16 31.03 9.65 -20.66
CA SER A 16 30.03 10.62 -20.16
C SER A 16 28.60 10.12 -20.35
N TRP A 17 28.31 9.56 -21.53
CA TRP A 17 26.96 9.12 -21.89
C TRP A 17 26.45 7.97 -21.03
N ARG A 18 27.32 7.02 -20.70
CA ARG A 18 26.96 5.87 -19.82
C ARG A 18 26.59 6.33 -18.42
N SER A 19 27.33 7.30 -17.87
CA SER A 19 27.01 7.86 -16.55
C SER A 19 25.66 8.58 -16.56
N VAL A 20 25.38 9.37 -17.60
CA VAL A 20 24.08 10.06 -17.75
C VAL A 20 22.92 9.06 -17.75
N LEU A 21 23.05 7.95 -18.49
CA LEU A 21 22.04 6.90 -18.52
C LEU A 21 21.83 6.26 -17.14
N VAL A 22 22.91 5.99 -16.39
CA VAL A 22 22.81 5.46 -15.02
C VAL A 22 22.10 6.45 -14.10
N PHE A 23 22.43 7.74 -14.18
CA PHE A 23 21.75 8.76 -13.38
C PHE A 23 20.26 8.84 -13.71
N ILE A 24 19.87 8.78 -14.98
CA ILE A 24 18.45 8.80 -15.38
C ILE A 24 17.66 7.63 -14.80
N VAL A 25 18.28 6.46 -14.61
CA VAL A 25 17.61 5.28 -14.03
C VAL A 25 17.65 5.30 -12.50
N ILE A 26 18.79 5.61 -11.90
CA ILE A 26 18.97 5.52 -10.44
C ILE A 26 18.32 6.70 -9.72
N LEU A 27 18.36 7.90 -10.29
CA LEU A 27 17.79 9.09 -9.67
C LEU A 27 16.29 8.97 -9.35
N PRO A 28 15.39 8.56 -10.27
CA PRO A 28 13.97 8.40 -9.95
C PRO A 28 13.73 7.28 -8.92
N ILE A 29 14.54 6.21 -8.90
CA ILE A 29 14.46 5.15 -7.89
C ILE A 29 14.78 5.74 -6.51
N VAL A 30 15.88 6.49 -6.39
CA VAL A 30 16.28 7.14 -5.14
C VAL A 30 15.26 8.19 -4.69
N ILE A 31 14.73 8.99 -5.62
CA ILE A 31 13.62 9.92 -5.33
C ILE A 31 12.39 9.15 -4.83
N SER A 32 12.06 8.01 -5.46
CA SER A 32 10.97 7.15 -4.98
C SER A 32 11.25 6.68 -3.56
N PHE A 33 12.44 6.20 -3.21
CA PHE A 33 12.74 5.82 -1.82
C PHE A 33 12.71 6.99 -0.82
N LEU A 34 13.06 8.21 -1.27
CA LEU A 34 13.04 9.42 -0.43
C LEU A 34 11.62 9.96 -0.20
N VAL A 35 10.79 9.95 -1.25
CA VAL A 35 9.41 10.47 -1.24
C VAL A 35 8.44 9.41 -0.72
N TYR A 36 8.61 8.17 -1.16
CA TYR A 36 7.93 6.98 -0.64
C TYR A 36 8.61 6.61 0.69
N ARG A 37 8.36 7.46 1.69
CA ARG A 37 8.21 6.95 3.04
C ARG A 37 7.15 5.88 2.90
N LEU A 38 7.55 4.61 2.98
CA LEU A 38 6.62 3.56 3.38
C LEU A 38 5.96 4.16 4.61
N ASP A 39 4.69 4.56 4.52
CA ASP A 39 3.96 4.99 5.70
C ASP A 39 4.26 3.91 6.71
N GLU A 40 5.04 4.30 7.72
CA GLU A 40 5.52 3.41 8.74
C GLU A 40 4.22 2.96 9.36
N PHE A 41 3.81 1.74 9.03
CA PHE A 41 2.58 1.15 9.51
C PHE A 41 2.61 1.46 11.00
N ASP A 42 1.71 2.33 11.44
CA ASP A 42 1.59 2.80 12.80
C ASP A 42 0.53 1.88 13.40
N PRO A 43 0.88 0.64 13.81
CA PRO A 43 -0.05 -0.16 14.54
C PRO A 43 -0.37 0.67 15.76
N ALA A 44 -1.62 1.12 15.86
CA ALA A 44 -2.12 1.76 17.07
C ALA A 44 -1.60 0.92 18.25
N TRP A 45 -0.74 1.52 19.09
CA TRP A 45 -0.08 0.83 20.18
C TRP A 45 -1.13 0.31 21.16
N PHE A 46 -1.67 -0.87 20.87
CA PHE A 46 -2.56 -1.57 21.76
C PHE A 46 -1.70 -2.37 22.75
N TRP A 47 -1.63 -1.86 23.96
CA TRP A 47 -0.93 -2.47 25.11
C TRP A 47 -1.59 -3.75 25.63
N TYR A 48 -2.58 -4.30 24.92
CA TYR A 48 -3.16 -5.59 25.23
C TYR A 48 -2.74 -6.62 24.18
N SER A 49 -2.16 -7.73 24.63
CA SER A 49 -2.26 -8.98 23.90
C SER A 49 -3.70 -9.45 24.10
N VAL A 50 -4.54 -9.39 23.07
CA VAL A 50 -5.82 -10.12 23.12
C VAL A 50 -5.45 -11.59 23.04
N SER A 51 -5.41 -12.26 24.20
CA SER A 51 -5.46 -13.72 24.23
C SER A 51 -6.83 -14.13 23.68
N VAL A 52 -6.90 -14.42 22.38
CA VAL A 52 -8.12 -14.90 21.75
C VAL A 52 -8.35 -16.33 22.26
N PRO A 53 -9.45 -16.63 22.99
CA PRO A 53 -9.63 -17.93 23.63
C PRO A 53 -9.69 -19.10 22.65
N ASN A 54 -10.12 -18.81 21.41
CA ASN A 54 -10.26 -19.78 20.35
C ASN A 54 -9.40 -19.37 19.15
N HIS A 55 -8.29 -20.09 18.97
CA HIS A 55 -7.49 -19.99 17.75
C HIS A 55 -7.99 -21.04 16.75
N TYR A 56 -8.67 -20.59 15.71
CA TYR A 56 -9.20 -21.46 14.66
C TYR A 56 -8.27 -21.43 13.44
N SER A 57 -7.40 -22.43 13.32
CA SER A 57 -6.41 -22.56 12.23
C SER A 57 -7.01 -22.76 10.84
N HIS A 58 -8.32 -23.03 10.77
CA HIS A 58 -9.05 -23.31 9.54
C HIS A 58 -10.17 -22.30 9.25
N LEU A 59 -10.13 -21.09 9.84
CA LEU A 59 -11.14 -20.05 9.56
C LEU A 59 -11.30 -19.81 8.05
N LEU A 60 -10.20 -19.78 7.31
CA LEU A 60 -10.23 -19.59 5.86
C LEU A 60 -11.01 -20.66 5.08
N ASN A 61 -11.18 -21.86 5.66
CA ASN A 61 -11.98 -22.92 5.02
C ASN A 61 -13.50 -22.72 5.21
N VAL A 62 -13.91 -21.93 6.20
CA VAL A 62 -15.32 -21.68 6.55
C VAL A 62 -15.73 -20.23 6.29
N THR A 63 -14.80 -19.36 5.91
CA THR A 63 -15.07 -17.97 5.55
C THR A 63 -15.14 -17.78 4.04
N GLU A 64 -16.00 -16.88 3.60
CA GLU A 64 -16.02 -16.41 2.22
C GLU A 64 -15.00 -15.29 2.02
N ARG A 65 -14.24 -15.34 0.92
CA ARG A 65 -13.30 -14.28 0.56
C ARG A 65 -14.06 -13.14 -0.13
N LEU A 66 -14.09 -11.98 0.51
CA LEU A 66 -14.79 -10.79 -0.01
C LEU A 66 -13.98 -10.01 -1.05
N GLY A 67 -12.64 -10.07 -1.01
CA GLY A 67 -11.76 -9.45 -2.01
C GLY A 67 -10.32 -9.28 -1.51
N ASP A 68 -9.48 -8.62 -2.31
CA ASP A 68 -8.10 -8.25 -1.93
C ASP A 68 -7.84 -6.77 -2.18
N GLY A 69 -6.86 -6.22 -1.47
CA GLY A 69 -6.43 -4.84 -1.67
C GLY A 69 -7.39 -3.87 -1.01
N PHE A 70 -7.76 -2.80 -1.71
CA PHE A 70 -8.68 -1.80 -1.18
C PHE A 70 -10.11 -2.31 -1.24
N LEU A 71 -10.71 -2.58 -0.08
CA LEU A 71 -12.12 -2.92 0.07
C LEU A 71 -12.87 -1.66 0.52
N PRO A 72 -13.55 -0.93 -0.40
CA PRO A 72 -14.33 0.25 -0.05
C PRO A 72 -15.55 -0.17 0.76
N GLY A 73 -15.37 -0.27 2.07
CA GLY A 73 -16.39 -0.72 2.99
C GLY A 73 -15.82 -0.98 4.38
N PRO A 74 -16.69 -1.18 5.37
CA PRO A 74 -16.26 -1.54 6.71
C PRO A 74 -15.51 -2.87 6.76
N GLU A 75 -14.28 -2.85 7.25
CA GLU A 75 -13.53 -4.07 7.61
C GLU A 75 -13.70 -4.42 9.10
N ASP A 76 -14.00 -3.39 9.92
CA ASP A 76 -14.18 -3.53 11.36
C ASP A 76 -15.66 -3.68 11.74
N LEU A 77 -15.95 -4.74 12.50
CA LEU A 77 -17.27 -5.06 13.01
C LEU A 77 -17.21 -5.31 14.51
N VAL A 78 -18.10 -4.66 15.25
CA VAL A 78 -18.33 -4.93 16.68
C VAL A 78 -19.79 -5.28 16.87
N TYR A 79 -20.05 -6.44 17.46
CA TYR A 79 -21.39 -6.87 17.82
C TYR A 79 -21.66 -6.63 19.31
N ASN A 80 -22.84 -6.10 19.63
CA ASN A 80 -23.32 -5.95 21.01
C ASN A 80 -24.59 -6.78 21.22
N GLU A 81 -24.45 -7.88 21.94
CA GLU A 81 -25.52 -8.82 22.28
C GLU A 81 -26.69 -8.16 23.04
N LYS A 82 -26.42 -7.18 23.91
CA LYS A 82 -27.48 -6.54 24.72
C LYS A 82 -28.41 -5.68 23.89
N THR A 83 -27.90 -5.12 22.79
CA THR A 83 -28.65 -4.20 21.93
C THR A 83 -28.97 -4.81 20.57
N GLU A 84 -28.46 -6.00 20.25
CA GLU A 84 -28.57 -6.66 18.95
C GLU A 84 -28.13 -5.76 17.79
N LEU A 85 -27.11 -4.93 18.05
CA LEU A 85 -26.57 -3.98 17.09
C LEU A 85 -25.18 -4.40 16.65
N ILE A 86 -24.95 -4.30 15.35
CA ILE A 86 -23.63 -4.34 14.73
C ILE A 86 -23.18 -2.90 14.49
N TYR A 87 -21.97 -2.60 14.94
CA TYR A 87 -21.31 -1.31 14.73
C TYR A 87 -20.21 -1.49 13.71
N THR A 88 -20.12 -0.54 12.78
CA THR A 88 -19.20 -0.66 11.67
C THR A 88 -18.71 0.70 11.19
N GLY A 89 -17.42 0.82 10.90
CA GLY A 89 -16.82 2.06 10.39
C GLY A 89 -17.09 2.23 8.90
N CYS A 90 -17.49 3.42 8.45
CA CYS A 90 -17.74 3.66 7.03
C CYS A 90 -16.74 4.63 6.43
N GLU A 91 -16.65 4.63 5.09
CA GLU A 91 -15.78 5.52 4.31
C GLU A 91 -16.02 7.00 4.61
N ASP A 92 -17.21 7.34 5.12
CA ASP A 92 -17.59 8.69 5.55
C ASP A 92 -16.95 9.11 6.90
N GLY A 93 -16.19 8.24 7.55
CA GLY A 93 -15.55 8.47 8.85
C GLY A 93 -16.48 8.31 10.05
N TRP A 94 -17.73 7.86 9.84
CA TRP A 94 -18.71 7.65 10.90
C TRP A 94 -18.92 6.17 11.24
N ILE A 95 -19.40 5.91 12.45
CA ILE A 95 -19.83 4.58 12.89
C ILE A 95 -21.32 4.40 12.52
N LYS A 96 -21.61 3.44 11.64
CA LYS A 96 -22.99 3.03 11.34
C LYS A 96 -23.43 1.95 12.33
N ARG A 97 -24.71 2.01 12.70
CA ARG A 97 -25.39 1.04 13.58
C ARG A 97 -26.39 0.27 12.75
N ILE A 98 -26.25 -1.04 12.73
CA ILE A 98 -27.07 -1.95 11.93
C ILE A 98 -27.78 -2.87 12.92
N THR A 99 -29.12 -2.86 12.89
CA THR A 99 -29.92 -3.83 13.64
C THR A 99 -29.90 -5.15 12.91
N LEU A 100 -29.66 -6.24 13.63
CA LEU A 100 -29.88 -7.57 13.08
C LEU A 100 -31.37 -7.73 12.77
N SER A 101 -31.72 -7.69 11.48
CA SER A 101 -33.01 -8.18 11.03
C SER A 101 -32.83 -9.66 10.70
N GLU A 102 -33.57 -10.52 11.38
CA GLU A 102 -33.83 -11.88 10.93
C GLU A 102 -34.55 -11.76 9.58
N SER A 103 -33.82 -11.85 8.47
CA SER A 103 -34.42 -12.01 7.16
C SER A 103 -34.76 -13.49 7.01
N ALA A 104 -36.06 -13.79 6.97
CA ALA A 104 -36.63 -15.14 6.86
C ALA A 104 -36.37 -15.80 5.51
#